data_AF-A0A3D1WUZ0-F1
#
_entry.id   AF-A0A3D1WUZ0-F1
#
_cell.length_a   1.000
_cell.length_b   1.000
_cell.length_c   1.000
_cell.angle_alpha   90.00
_cell.angle_beta   90.00
_cell.angle_gamma   90.00
#
_symmetry.space_group_name_H-M   'P 1'
#
loop_
_entity.id
_entity.type
_entity.pdbx_description
1 polymer ?
#
loop_
_entity_poly.entity_id
_entity_poly.type
_entity_poly.pdbx_seq_one_letter_code
_entity_poly.pdbx_strand_id
1 'polypeptide(L)'
;MRKIGVSSTLTVYHDGQFWVGTFERIENGKLSVCRVVFGAEPSAEEIQELVCRQWNRLRFSGLVASGAPSKAADNPKRRQREVARELKQHG
;
A
#
# COMPACT_ATOMS: atom_id res chain seq x y z
N MET A 1 13.16 10.08 -22.44
CA MET A 1 12.74 9.82 -21.05
C MET A 1 11.91 8.55 -21.03
N ARG A 2 12.36 7.47 -20.35
CA ARG A 2 11.57 6.24 -20.23
C ARG A 2 10.34 6.54 -19.38
N LYS A 3 9.13 6.46 -19.96
CA LYS A 3 7.91 6.38 -19.15
C LYS A 3 8.00 5.07 -18.36
N ILE A 4 8.14 5.17 -17.04
CA ILE A 4 8.03 4.01 -16.15
C ILE A 4 6.60 3.50 -16.30
N GLY A 5 6.42 2.40 -17.01
CA GLY A 5 5.09 1.82 -17.30
C GLY A 5 4.46 1.12 -16.10
N VAL A 6 5.30 0.72 -15.13
CA VAL A 6 4.91 0.00 -13.92
C VAL A 6 5.76 0.46 -12.73
N SER A 7 5.13 0.75 -11.60
CA SER A 7 5.80 0.97 -10.31
C SER A 7 5.06 0.27 -9.19
N SER A 8 5.77 -0.01 -8.09
CA SER A 8 5.17 -0.57 -6.88
C SER A 8 5.85 -0.06 -5.62
N THR A 9 5.07 0.23 -4.59
CA THR A 9 5.54 0.72 -3.29
C THR A 9 4.95 -0.15 -2.18
N LEU A 10 5.79 -0.61 -1.25
CA LEU A 10 5.36 -1.23 0.00
C LEU A 10 5.53 -0.22 1.13
N THR A 11 4.46 0.07 1.87
CA THR A 11 4.51 0.83 3.12
C THR A 11 4.22 -0.11 4.28
N VAL A 12 5.16 -0.22 5.21
CA VAL A 12 4.99 -1.00 6.46
C VAL A 12 4.78 -0.02 7.62
N TYR A 13 3.76 -0.25 8.44
CA TYR A 13 3.42 0.59 9.58
C TYR A 13 2.70 -0.21 10.66
N HIS A 14 2.74 0.29 11.90
CA HIS A 14 1.90 -0.21 12.99
C HIS A 14 0.55 0.53 13.00
N ASP A 15 -0.57 -0.19 12.99
CA ASP A 15 -1.93 0.39 12.97
C ASP A 15 -2.56 0.61 14.36
N GLY A 16 -1.81 0.28 15.42
CA GLY A 16 -2.27 0.36 16.81
C GLY A 16 -2.59 -1.01 17.41
N GLN A 17 -2.76 -2.03 16.57
CA GLN A 17 -2.95 -3.42 17.01
C GLN A 17 -1.94 -4.37 16.37
N PHE A 18 -1.65 -4.20 15.08
CA PHE A 18 -0.75 -5.06 14.33
C PHE A 18 0.20 -4.25 13.46
N TRP A 19 1.30 -4.89 13.08
CA TRP A 19 2.08 -4.45 11.93
C TRP A 19 1.41 -4.85 10.62
N VAL A 20 1.32 -3.89 9.72
CA VAL A 20 0.58 -3.97 8.46
C VAL A 20 1.45 -3.48 7.31
N GLY A 21 1.42 -4.21 6.20
CA GLY A 21 1.97 -3.80 4.91
C GLY A 21 0.88 -3.43 3.93
N THR A 22 1.00 -2.26 3.28
CA THR A 22 0.17 -1.88 2.13
C THR A 22 1.04 -1.81 0.88
N PHE A 23 0.66 -2.60 -0.12
CA PHE A 23 1.26 -2.56 -1.46
C PHE A 23 0.41 -1.67 -2.37
N GLU A 24 1.04 -0.70 -3.02
CA GLU A 24 0.46 0.15 -4.05
C GLU A 24 1.16 -0.16 -5.37
N ARG A 25 0.42 -0.70 -6.37
CA ARG A 25 0.94 -1.00 -7.70
C ARG A 25 0.29 -0.06 -8.72
N ILE A 26 1.11 0.67 -9.48
CA ILE A 26 0.65 1.50 -10.59
C ILE A 26 1.11 0.83 -11.89
N GLU A 27 0.17 0.49 -12.75
CA GLU A 27 0.45 -0.07 -14.07
C GLU A 27 -0.46 0.59 -15.10
N ASN A 28 0.13 1.13 -16.17
CA ASN A 28 -0.61 1.80 -17.24
C ASN A 28 -1.57 2.90 -16.73
N GLY A 29 -1.18 3.64 -15.68
CA GLY A 29 -2.03 4.67 -15.06
C GLY A 29 -3.22 4.12 -14.27
N LYS A 30 -3.19 2.84 -13.88
CA LYS A 30 -4.19 2.23 -13.00
C LYS A 30 -3.53 1.82 -11.70
N LEU A 31 -4.16 2.17 -10.58
CA LEU A 31 -3.74 1.80 -9.23
C LEU A 31 -4.45 0.50 -8.82
N SER A 32 -3.70 -0.42 -8.23
CA SER A 32 -4.23 -1.57 -7.48
C SER A 32 -3.54 -1.64 -6.13
N VAL A 33 -4.27 -2.00 -5.07
CA VAL A 33 -3.71 -2.05 -3.71
C VAL A 33 -3.90 -3.42 -3.07
N CYS A 34 -2.98 -3.84 -2.21
CA CYS A 34 -3.10 -5.05 -1.39
C CYS A 34 -2.71 -4.74 0.06
N ARG A 35 -3.44 -5.30 1.03
CA ARG A 35 -3.12 -5.20 2.46
C ARG A 35 -2.69 -6.56 2.99
N VAL A 36 -1.58 -6.60 3.73
CA VAL A 36 -1.06 -7.77 4.45
C VAL A 36 -0.93 -7.40 5.93
N VAL A 37 -1.37 -8.30 6.81
CA VAL A 37 -1.18 -8.16 8.26
C VAL A 37 -0.05 -9.10 8.66
N PHE A 38 1.03 -8.54 9.21
CA PHE A 38 2.15 -9.30 9.76
C PHE A 38 1.87 -9.76 11.20
N GLY A 39 1.05 -9.01 11.93
CA GLY A 39 0.81 -9.25 13.34
C GLY A 39 1.88 -8.57 14.19
N ALA A 40 3.04 -9.22 14.32
CA ALA A 40 4.23 -8.66 14.97
C ALA A 40 5.10 -7.85 13.99
N GLU A 41 6.09 -7.11 14.52
CA GLU A 41 7.03 -6.34 13.70
C GLU A 41 7.79 -7.27 12.74
N PRO A 42 7.64 -7.11 11.42
CA PRO A 42 8.28 -8.02 10.48
C PRO A 42 9.77 -7.74 10.37
N SER A 43 10.57 -8.79 10.25
CA SER A 43 12.00 -8.65 9.97
C SER A 43 12.24 -8.20 8.52
N ALA A 44 13.45 -7.71 8.23
CA ALA A 44 13.84 -7.35 6.88
C ALA A 44 13.80 -8.57 5.93
N GLU A 45 14.17 -9.75 6.44
CA GLU A 45 14.13 -11.02 5.71
C GLU A 45 12.70 -11.45 5.40
N GLU A 46 11.77 -11.32 6.35
CA GLU A 46 10.35 -11.61 6.14
C GLU A 46 9.75 -10.69 5.07
N ILE A 47 10.08 -9.40 5.11
CA ILE A 47 9.68 -8.43 4.07
C ILE A 47 10.26 -8.84 2.71
N GLN A 48 11.56 -9.17 2.66
CA GLN A 48 12.23 -9.57 1.43
C GLN A 48 11.62 -10.85 0.85
N GLU A 49 11.34 -11.86 1.68
CA GLU A 49 10.72 -13.10 1.24
C GLU A 49 9.31 -12.87 0.70
N LEU A 50 8.49 -12.06 1.38
CA LEU A 50 7.16 -11.68 0.91
C LEU A 50 7.24 -11.04 -0.49
N VAL A 51 8.15 -10.07 -0.66
CA VAL A 51 8.31 -9.33 -1.92
C VAL A 51 8.88 -10.20 -3.04
N CYS A 52 9.90 -11.02 -2.76
CA CYS A 52 10.60 -11.78 -3.81
C CYS A 52 9.92 -13.11 -4.14
N ARG A 53 9.31 -13.79 -3.17
CA ARG A 53 8.80 -15.16 -3.35
C ARG A 53 7.28 -15.25 -3.35
N GLN A 54 6.60 -14.33 -2.68
CA GLN A 54 5.16 -14.42 -2.45
C GLN A 54 4.36 -13.33 -3.19
N TRP A 55 5.01 -12.47 -3.96
CA TRP A 55 4.35 -11.40 -4.72
C TRP A 55 3.12 -11.85 -5.50
N ASN A 56 3.24 -12.97 -6.23
CA ASN A 56 2.16 -13.51 -7.06
C ASN A 56 0.97 -14.05 -6.24
N ARG A 57 1.13 -14.24 -4.93
CA ARG A 57 0.06 -14.66 -4.01
C ARG A 57 -0.70 -13.47 -3.42
N LEU A 58 -0.18 -12.25 -3.55
CA LEU A 58 -0.83 -11.05 -3.07
C LEU A 58 -2.10 -10.78 -3.88
N ARG A 59 -3.22 -10.62 -3.16
CA ARG A 59 -4.52 -10.32 -3.77
C ARG A 59 -4.71 -8.82 -3.82
N PHE A 60 -4.44 -8.26 -4.99
CA PHE A 60 -4.69 -6.84 -5.25
C PHE A 60 -6.18 -6.57 -5.46
N SER A 61 -6.63 -5.41 -5.03
CA SER A 61 -7.95 -4.87 -5.29
C SER A 61 -8.17 -4.67 -6.80
N GLY A 62 -9.44 -4.50 -7.19
CA GLY A 62 -9.78 -4.09 -8.55
C GLY A 62 -9.03 -2.82 -8.98
N LEU A 63 -8.78 -2.71 -10.28
CA LEU A 63 -8.07 -1.58 -10.89
C LEU A 63 -8.90 -0.31 -10.76
N VAL A 64 -8.36 0.70 -10.07
CA VAL A 64 -8.94 2.04 -10.01
C VAL A 64 -8.12 2.97 -10.92
N ALA A 65 -8.77 3.79 -11.75
CA ALA A 65 -8.06 4.78 -12.56
C ALA A 65 -7.23 5.69 -11.63
N SER A 66 -5.93 5.83 -11.87
CA SER A 66 -5.10 6.74 -11.08
C SER A 66 -5.42 8.18 -11.53
N GLY A 67 -6.48 8.76 -10.98
CA GLY A 67 -6.86 10.15 -11.22
C GLY A 67 -5.79 11.08 -10.66
N ALA A 68 -4.84 11.49 -11.51
CA ALA A 68 -3.64 12.26 -11.20
C ALA A 68 -2.73 11.59 -10.13
N PRO A 69 -1.42 11.90 -10.09
CA PRO A 69 -0.67 11.65 -8.86
C PRO A 69 -1.36 12.52 -7.81
N SER A 70 -2.17 11.92 -6.95
CA SER A 70 -2.55 12.55 -5.68
C SER A 70 -1.23 13.00 -5.09
N LYS A 71 -1.02 14.32 -4.99
CA LYS A 71 0.16 14.93 -4.37
C LYS A 71 0.55 14.03 -3.23
N ALA A 72 1.77 13.50 -3.24
CA ALA A 72 2.27 12.64 -2.18
C ALA A 72 1.83 13.30 -0.87
N ALA A 73 0.81 12.74 -0.22
CA ALA A 73 0.29 13.33 1.00
C ALA A 73 1.40 13.06 2.00
N ASP A 74 2.22 14.08 2.23
CA ASP A 74 3.43 13.98 3.01
C ASP A 74 3.12 13.29 4.34
N ASN A 75 3.90 12.26 4.62
CA ASN A 75 3.90 11.44 5.82
C ASN A 75 2.75 10.40 5.93
N PRO A 76 3.07 9.09 6.00
CA PRO A 76 2.10 8.01 6.27
C PRO A 76 1.14 8.29 7.44
N LYS A 77 1.61 9.01 8.47
CA LYS A 77 0.80 9.45 9.60
C LYS A 77 -0.37 10.36 9.21
N ARG A 78 -0.17 11.22 8.20
CA ARG A 78 -1.23 12.11 7.68
C ARG A 78 -2.27 11.32 6.90
N ARG A 79 -1.83 10.34 6.10
CA ARG A 79 -2.69 9.43 5.35
C ARG A 79 -3.56 8.57 6.27
N GLN A 80 -2.98 8.03 7.35
CA GLN A 80 -3.73 7.29 8.38
C GLN A 80 -4.85 8.14 9.01
N ARG A 81 -4.58 9.42 9.29
CA ARG A 81 -5.57 10.36 9.84
C ARG A 81 -6.71 10.65 8.87
N GLU A 82 -6.41 10.75 7.57
CA GLU A 82 -7.43 11.00 6.54
C GLU A 82 -8.36 9.80 6.38
N VAL A 83 -7.82 8.58 6.31
CA VAL A 83 -8.61 7.33 6.26
C VAL A 83 -9.50 7.21 7.51
N ALA A 84 -8.96 7.46 8.71
CA ALA A 84 -9.72 7.42 9.95
C ALA A 84 -10.84 8.48 10.01
N ARG A 85 -10.66 9.64 9.35
CA ARG A 85 -11.68 10.70 9.28
C ARG A 85 -12.82 10.31 8.35
N GLU A 86 -12.52 9.72 7.20
CA GLU A 86 -13.52 9.25 6.23
C GLU A 86 -14.39 8.13 6.80
N LEU A 87 -13.78 7.16 7.50
CA LEU A 87 -14.50 6.09 8.21
C LEU A 87 -15.48 6.61 9.27
N LYS A 88 -15.20 7.74 9.91
CA LYS A 88 -16.10 8.36 10.91
C LYS A 88 -17.26 9.16 10.30
N GLN A 89 -17.15 9.59 9.04
CA GLN A 89 -18.21 10.35 8.36
C GLN A 89 -19.28 9.45 7.72
N HIS A 90 -18.96 8.17 7.52
CA HIS A 90 -19.90 7.16 6.99
C HIS A 90 -20.45 6.20 8.06
N GLY A 91 -20.42 6.62 9.33
CA GLY A 91 -21.07 5.93 10.46
C GLY A 91 -22.38 6.57 10.83
#